data_AF-A0A922NUF4-F1
#
_entry.id   AF-A0A922NUF4-F1
#
_cell.length_a   1.000
_cell.length_b   1.000
_cell.length_c   1.000
_cell.angle_alpha   90.00
_cell.angle_beta   90.00
_cell.angle_gamma   90.00
#
_symmetry.space_group_name_H-M   'P 1'
#
loop_
_entity.id
_entity.type
_entity.pdbx_description
1 polymer ?
#
loop_
_entity_poly.entity_id
_entity_poly.type
_entity_poly.pdbx_seq_one_letter_code
_entity_poly.pdbx_strand_id
1 'polypeptide(L)' 'CAQYQRDEQGFWLGEETEAVMLPADFKAKLSELQGQWCYAGTGWGAYPELLQGSTISDSLITLPAAQDML' A
#
# COMPACT_ATOMS: atom_id res chain seq x y z
N CYS A 1 6.54 4.50 -1.75
CA CYS A 1 5.58 3.49 -1.28
C CYS A 1 5.49 3.58 0.23
N ALA A 2 4.36 3.14 0.79
CA ALA A 2 4.04 3.24 2.20
C ALA A 2 3.00 2.16 2.56
N GLN A 3 2.83 1.89 3.85
CA GLN A 3 1.81 0.98 4.38
C GLN A 3 1.02 1.76 5.43
N TYR A 4 -0.29 1.84 5.25
CA TYR A 4 -1.17 2.60 6.12
C TYR A 4 -2.26 1.71 6.74
N GLN A 5 -2.51 1.89 8.03
CA GLN A 5 -3.62 1.26 8.74
C GLN A 5 -4.46 2.31 9.43
N ARG A 6 -5.77 2.12 9.43
CA ARG A 6 -6.69 3.03 10.11
C ARG A 6 -6.96 2.51 11.52
N ASP A 7 -6.72 3.34 12.53
CA ASP A 7 -7.01 3.01 13.92
C ASP A 7 -8.51 3.13 14.27
N GLU A 8 -8.87 2.78 15.50
CA GLU A 8 -10.23 2.84 16.01
C GLU A 8 -10.79 4.27 16.10
N GLN A 9 -9.91 5.27 16.19
CA GLN A 9 -10.27 6.70 16.22
C GLN A 9 -10.42 7.27 14.80
N GLY A 10 -10.09 6.48 13.78
CA GLY A 10 -10.22 6.83 12.38
C GLY A 10 -8.98 7.51 11.79
N PHE A 11 -7.86 7.57 12.51
CA PHE A 11 -6.60 8.12 12.02
C PHE A 11 -5.80 7.08 11.25
N TRP A 12 -5.07 7.54 10.25
CA TRP A 12 -4.14 6.71 9.49
C TRP A 12 -2.78 6.70 10.17
N LEU A 13 -2.28 5.51 10.50
CA LEU A 13 -0.95 5.24 11.05
C LEU A 13 -0.06 4.67 9.95
N GLY A 14 1.23 5.04 9.93
CA GLY A 14 2.21 4.54 8.96
C GLY A 14 2.93 5.61 8.14
N GLU A 15 2.80 6.90 8.48
CA GLU A 15 3.53 8.00 7.83
C GLU A 15 5.05 7.77 7.86
N GLU A 16 5.57 7.18 8.94
CA GLU A 16 6.97 6.83 9.09
C GLU A 16 7.45 5.75 8.10
N THR A 17 6.52 5.04 7.44
CA THR A 17 6.84 4.02 6.43
C THR A 17 7.05 4.60 5.04
N GLU A 18 6.73 5.88 4.83
CA GLU A 18 6.88 6.55 3.54
C GLU A 18 8.34 6.57 3.09
N ALA A 19 8.61 5.90 1.97
CA ALA A 19 9.92 5.94 1.36
C ALA A 19 9.86 5.71 -0.16
N VAL A 20 10.89 6.19 -0.86
CA VAL A 20 11.17 5.76 -2.23
C VAL A 20 12.05 4.51 -2.14
N MET A 21 11.52 3.36 -2.58
CA MET A 21 12.18 2.06 -2.48
C MET A 21 12.16 1.36 -3.83
N LEU A 22 13.11 0.45 -4.05
CA LEU A 22 13.07 -0.47 -5.19
C LEU A 22 11.92 -1.47 -5.00
N PRO A 23 11.30 -1.97 -6.09
CA PRO A 23 10.23 -2.96 -6.00
C PRO A 23 10.63 -4.23 -5.23
N ALA A 24 11.87 -4.69 -5.40
CA ALA A 24 12.40 -5.86 -4.69
C ALA A 24 12.42 -5.67 -3.16
N ASP A 25 12.88 -4.52 -2.69
CA ASP A 25 12.92 -4.18 -1.26
C ASP A 25 11.51 -4.04 -0.69
N PHE A 26 10.61 -3.42 -1.46
CA PHE A 26 9.22 -3.29 -1.06
C PHE A 26 8.51 -4.64 -0.98
N LYS A 27 8.78 -5.56 -1.90
CA LYS A 27 8.22 -6.93 -1.89
C LYS A 27 8.61 -7.69 -0.62
N ALA A 28 9.83 -7.52 -0.12
CA ALA A 28 10.24 -8.10 1.15
C ALA A 28 9.35 -7.59 2.30
N LYS A 29 9.10 -6.28 2.37
CA LYS A 29 8.18 -5.69 3.37
C LYS A 29 6.74 -6.20 3.23
N LEU A 30 6.26 -6.41 2.01
CA LEU A 30 4.90 -6.98 1.81
C LEU A 30 4.75 -8.37 2.42
N SER A 31 5.82 -9.17 2.46
CA SER A 31 5.79 -10.52 3.04
C SER A 31 5.68 -10.53 4.57
N GLU A 32 5.98 -9.40 5.22
CA GLU A 32 5.87 -9.23 6.67
C GLU A 32 4.47 -8.78 7.10
N LEU A 33 3.64 -8.34 6.14
CA LEU A 33 2.28 -7.89 6.41
C LEU A 33 1.40 -9.06 6.85
N GLN A 34 0.62 -8.81 7.90
CA GLN A 34 -0.36 -9.76 8.42
C GLN A 34 -1.76 -9.19 8.28
N GLY A 35 -2.76 -10.08 8.13
CA GLY A 35 -4.14 -9.69 7.93
C GLY A 35 -4.49 -9.42 6.46
N GLN A 36 -5.55 -8.64 6.25
CA GLN A 36 -6.06 -8.31 4.92
C GLN A 36 -5.64 -6.89 4.56
N TRP A 37 -5.03 -6.76 3.39
CA TRP A 37 -4.54 -5.50 2.85
C TRP A 37 -5.11 -5.29 1.46
N CYS A 38 -5.39 -4.04 1.13
CA CYS A 38 -5.63 -3.62 -0.24
C CYS A 38 -4.51 -2.68 -0.69
N TYR A 39 -4.34 -2.56 -2.00
CA TYR A 39 -3.37 -1.62 -2.58
C TYR A 39 -4.03 -0.50 -3.38
N ALA A 40 -3.38 0.65 -3.42
CA ALA A 40 -3.75 1.79 -4.24
C ALA A 40 -2.51 2.38 -4.93
N GLY A 41 -2.75 3.11 -6.02
CA GLY A 41 -1.72 3.82 -6.78
C GLY A 41 -1.24 3.09 -8.03
N THR A 42 -0.67 3.84 -8.95
CA THR A 42 -0.21 3.35 -10.27
C THR A 42 1.03 2.44 -10.20
N GLY A 43 1.78 2.47 -9.09
CA GLY A 43 3.00 1.66 -8.92
C GLY A 43 2.76 0.16 -9.05
N TRP A 44 1.59 -0.33 -8.65
CA TRP A 44 1.23 -1.75 -8.73
C TRP A 44 0.99 -2.23 -10.17
N GLY A 45 0.49 -1.34 -11.04
CA GLY A 45 0.38 -1.62 -12.48
C GLY A 45 1.73 -1.60 -13.20
N ALA A 46 2.69 -0.81 -12.70
CA ALA A 46 4.05 -0.77 -13.23
C ALA A 46 4.90 -1.98 -12.80
N TYR A 47 4.62 -2.57 -11.63
CA TYR A 47 5.37 -3.68 -11.04
C TYR A 47 4.44 -4.82 -10.58
N PRO A 48 3.79 -5.55 -11.52
CA PRO A 48 2.84 -6.62 -11.20
C PRO A 48 3.49 -7.80 -10.42
N GLU A 49 4.81 -7.95 -10.48
CA GLU A 49 5.57 -8.93 -9.71
C GLU A 49 5.47 -8.74 -8.20
N LEU A 50 5.09 -7.54 -7.72
CA LEU A 50 4.82 -7.27 -6.32
C LEU A 50 3.62 -8.09 -5.79
N LEU A 51 2.66 -8.39 -6.66
CA LEU A 51 1.43 -9.11 -6.30
C LEU A 51 1.61 -10.63 -6.30
N GLN A 52 2.64 -11.15 -6.98
CA GLN A 52 2.86 -12.59 -7.09
C GLN A 52 3.11 -13.22 -5.71
N GLY A 53 2.23 -14.14 -5.31
CA GLY A 53 2.29 -14.83 -4.03
C GLY A 53 1.79 -14.01 -2.84
N SER A 54 1.28 -12.79 -3.07
CA SER A 54 0.67 -11.97 -2.04
C SER A 54 -0.84 -12.25 -1.91
N THR A 55 -1.41 -11.96 -0.75
CA THR A 55 -2.86 -12.01 -0.49
C THR A 55 -3.53 -10.63 -0.57
N ILE A 56 -2.82 -9.63 -1.11
CA ILE A 56 -3.26 -8.23 -1.15
C ILE A 56 -4.30 -8.07 -2.27
N SER A 57 -5.42 -7.43 -1.95
CA SER A 57 -6.52 -7.16 -2.89
C SER A 57 -6.39 -5.81 -3.59
N ASP A 58 -7.01 -5.70 -4.76
CA ASP A 58 -7.08 -4.43 -5.49
C ASP A 58 -8.17 -3.53 -4.90
N SER A 59 -7.84 -2.27 -4.58
CA SER A 59 -8.82 -1.26 -4.14
C SER A 59 -9.53 -0.55 -5.29
N LEU A 60 -9.08 -0.74 -6.53
CA LEU A 60 -9.48 -0.01 -7.75
C LEU A 60 -9.08 1.48 -7.75
N ILE A 61 -8.34 1.94 -6.74
CA ILE A 61 -7.89 3.33 -6.61
C ILE A 61 -6.48 3.48 -7.19
N THR A 62 -6.33 4.32 -8.22
CA THR A 62 -5.05 4.55 -8.90
C THR A 62 -4.45 5.92 -8.66
N LEU A 63 -5.29 6.91 -8.32
CA LEU A 63 -4.91 8.30 -8.08
C LEU A 63 -5.64 8.82 -6.83
N PRO A 64 -5.02 9.72 -6.06
CA PRO A 64 -5.69 10.32 -4.93
C PRO A 64 -6.80 11.27 -5.42
N ALA A 65 -7.94 11.29 -4.73
CA ALA A 65 -9.01 12.24 -4.99
C ALA A 65 -8.89 13.44 -4.05
N ALA A 66 -9.16 14.65 -4.56
CA ALA A 66 -9.08 15.87 -3.76
C ALA A 66 -10.05 15.86 -2.55
N GLN A 67 -11.15 15.11 -2.64
CA GLN A 67 -12.12 14.94 -1.56
C GLN A 67 -11.53 14.23 -0.33
N ASP A 68 -10.53 13.37 -0.53
CA ASP A 68 -9.93 12.54 0.53
C ASP A 68 -8.70 13.20 1.19
N MET A 69 -8.34 14.43 0.77
CA MET A 69 -7.20 15.19 1.27
C MET A 69 -7.58 16.26 2.33
N LEU A 70 -8.82 16.25 2.81
CA LEU A 70 -9.38 17.20 3.77
C LEU A 70 -9.41 16.62 5.19
#